data_AF-A0A9D1S1L1-F1
#
_entry.id   AF-A0A9D1S1L1-F1
#
_cell.length_a   1.000
_cell.length_b   1.000
_cell.length_c   1.000
_cell.angle_alpha   90.00
_cell.angle_beta   90.00
_cell.angle_gamma   90.00
#
_symmetry.space_group_name_H-M   'P 1'
#
loop_
_entity.id
_entity.type
_entity.pdbx_description
1 polymer ?
#
loop_
_entity_poly.entity_id
_entity_poly.type
_entity_poly.pdbx_seq_one_letter_code
_entity_poly.pdbx_strand_id
1 'polypeptide(L)'
;GFLKTDPVNGLYADFEEFRVITGKDAICKRIGKYDVCPEGTYKIALCLTLIQQDTFLREMTADYHFYRQDQSGNWSHKPGLTAVTDLDSSGKPISDVNKCNRGSYVVFYDYYAITPWGGHYETL
;
A
#
# COMPACT_ATOMS: atom_id res chain seq x y z
N GLY A 1 6.20 12.52 20.43
CA GLY A 1 5.89 12.23 19.03
C GLY A 1 5.63 10.75 18.93
N PHE A 2 4.45 10.35 18.50
CA PHE A 2 4.11 8.94 18.39
C PHE A 2 4.94 8.32 17.27
N LEU A 3 5.82 7.40 17.64
CA LEU A 3 6.50 6.53 16.69
C LEU A 3 5.42 5.80 15.89
N LYS A 4 5.53 5.77 14.55
CA LYS A 4 4.65 4.98 13.66
C LYS A 4 4.96 3.48 13.81
N THR A 5 4.85 2.94 15.02
CA THR A 5 5.19 1.55 15.38
C THR A 5 4.17 0.53 14.86
N ASP A 6 3.05 1.01 14.32
CA ASP A 6 2.08 0.22 13.58
C ASP A 6 1.74 0.92 12.26
N PRO A 7 2.23 0.42 11.11
CA PRO A 7 2.01 1.02 9.79
C PRO A 7 0.53 0.96 9.38
N VAL A 8 -0.28 0.10 10.00
CA VAL A 8 -1.73 0.06 9.77
C VAL A 8 -2.43 1.19 10.50
N ASN A 9 -2.04 1.45 11.75
CA ASN A 9 -2.53 2.64 12.46
C ASN A 9 -2.06 3.91 11.75
N GLY A 10 -0.85 3.91 11.19
CA GLY A 10 -0.37 4.97 10.31
C GLY A 10 -1.26 5.17 9.08
N LEU A 11 -1.58 4.08 8.36
CA LEU A 11 -2.48 4.12 7.21
C LEU A 11 -3.87 4.66 7.58
N TYR A 12 -4.48 4.16 8.64
CA TYR A 12 -5.79 4.66 9.08
C TYR A 12 -5.71 6.11 9.54
N ALA A 13 -4.66 6.51 10.25
CA ALA A 13 -4.44 7.90 10.65
C ALA A 13 -4.31 8.83 9.44
N ASP A 14 -3.58 8.42 8.40
CA ASP A 14 -3.44 9.21 7.17
C ASP A 14 -4.80 9.41 6.47
N PHE A 15 -5.68 8.39 6.46
CA PHE A 15 -7.04 8.51 5.92
C PHE A 15 -7.95 9.38 6.78
N GLU A 16 -7.87 9.29 8.11
CA GLU A 16 -8.62 10.16 9.01
C GLU A 16 -8.15 11.62 8.94
N GLU A 17 -6.83 11.86 8.83
CA GLU A 17 -6.28 13.19 8.60
C GLU A 17 -6.77 13.78 7.27
N PHE A 18 -6.76 12.98 6.19
CA PHE A 18 -7.32 13.40 4.90
C PHE A 18 -8.80 13.79 5.01
N ARG A 19 -9.60 12.99 5.73
CA ARG A 19 -11.02 13.28 5.98
C ARG A 19 -11.22 14.59 6.72
N VAL A 20 -10.43 14.83 7.77
CA VAL A 20 -10.46 16.08 8.55
C VAL A 20 -10.07 17.29 7.71
N ILE A 21 -9.01 17.19 6.90
CA ILE A 21 -8.49 18.30 6.10
C ILE A 21 -9.42 18.64 4.93
N THR A 22 -9.93 17.63 4.23
CA THR A 22 -10.68 17.85 2.97
C THR A 22 -12.19 17.87 3.17
N GLY A 23 -12.70 17.38 4.30
CA GLY A 23 -14.12 17.12 4.52
C GLY A 23 -14.70 16.03 3.62
N LYS A 24 -13.87 15.35 2.82
CA LYS A 24 -14.29 14.28 1.92
C LYS A 24 -14.23 12.95 2.65
N ASP A 25 -15.30 12.17 2.53
CA ASP A 25 -15.27 10.78 2.96
C ASP A 25 -14.27 9.98 2.12
N ALA A 26 -13.27 9.41 2.80
CA ALA A 26 -12.30 8.49 2.21
C ALA A 26 -12.47 7.10 2.83
N ILE A 27 -12.61 6.09 1.98
CA ILE A 27 -12.68 4.69 2.36
C ILE A 27 -11.25 4.17 2.50
N CYS A 28 -10.96 3.49 3.60
CA CYS A 28 -9.85 2.57 3.74
C CYS A 28 -10.39 1.33 4.47
N LYS A 29 -10.52 0.21 3.74
CA LYS A 29 -11.17 -1.00 4.26
C LYS A 29 -10.36 -2.23 3.87
N ARG A 30 -10.01 -3.08 4.82
CA ARG A 30 -9.41 -4.40 4.55
C ARG A 30 -10.38 -5.25 3.71
N ILE A 31 -9.89 -5.87 2.66
CA ILE A 31 -10.65 -6.77 1.78
C ILE A 31 -9.83 -8.01 1.43
N GLY A 32 -10.47 -9.08 0.98
CA GLY A 32 -9.80 -10.27 0.48
C GLY A 32 -9.20 -10.07 -0.92
N LYS A 33 -8.25 -10.95 -1.27
CA LYS A 33 -7.62 -10.98 -2.60
C LYS A 33 -8.64 -10.99 -3.74
N TYR A 34 -9.68 -11.80 -3.61
CA TYR A 34 -10.71 -12.02 -4.64
C TYR A 34 -11.98 -11.18 -4.42
N ASP A 35 -12.03 -10.37 -3.38
CA ASP A 35 -13.19 -9.52 -3.11
C ASP A 35 -13.31 -8.42 -4.17
N VAL A 36 -14.54 -8.08 -4.50
CA VAL A 36 -14.85 -6.93 -5.35
C VAL A 36 -14.70 -5.66 -4.52
N CYS A 37 -13.98 -4.67 -5.07
CA CYS A 37 -13.87 -3.36 -4.45
C CYS A 37 -15.23 -2.67 -4.41
N PRO A 38 -15.58 -1.98 -3.30
CA PRO A 38 -16.69 -1.03 -3.30
C PRO A 38 -16.57 -0.06 -4.47
N GLU A 39 -17.72 0.38 -5.00
CA GLU A 39 -17.77 1.35 -6.08
C GLU A 39 -16.95 2.61 -5.74
N GLY A 40 -16.20 3.12 -6.71
CA GLY A 40 -15.35 4.30 -6.54
C GLY A 40 -14.05 4.06 -5.74
N THR A 41 -13.67 2.81 -5.46
CA THR A 41 -12.40 2.47 -4.77
C THR A 41 -11.45 1.67 -5.66
N TYR A 42 -10.16 1.66 -5.29
CA TYR A 42 -9.15 0.77 -5.88
C TYR A 42 -8.66 -0.26 -4.87
N LYS A 43 -8.28 -1.45 -5.35
CA LYS A 43 -7.60 -2.46 -4.54
C LYS A 43 -6.11 -2.15 -4.47
N ILE A 44 -5.60 -2.12 -3.25
CA ILE A 44 -4.16 -2.05 -2.97
C ILE A 44 -3.71 -3.26 -2.14
N ALA A 45 -2.43 -3.58 -2.22
CA ALA A 45 -1.75 -4.49 -1.31
C ALA A 45 -0.69 -3.72 -0.52
N LEU A 46 -0.67 -3.91 0.80
CA LEU A 46 0.28 -3.28 1.71
C LEU A 46 1.40 -4.26 2.04
N CYS A 47 2.65 -3.84 1.82
CA CYS A 47 3.84 -4.60 2.17
C CYS A 47 4.76 -3.76 3.06
N LEU A 48 5.50 -4.40 3.95
CA LEU A 48 6.36 -3.74 4.93
C LEU A 48 7.79 -4.28 4.82
N THR A 49 8.77 -3.43 5.10
CA THR A 49 10.15 -3.89 5.33
C THR A 49 10.26 -4.55 6.72
N LEU A 50 11.44 -5.07 7.05
CA LEU A 50 11.79 -5.37 8.44
C LEU A 50 13.03 -4.55 8.75
N ILE A 51 12.94 -3.60 9.69
CA ILE A 51 14.13 -2.97 10.25
C ILE A 51 14.45 -3.71 11.53
N GLN A 52 15.52 -4.51 11.51
CA GLN A 52 16.19 -4.90 12.74
C GLN A 52 17.08 -3.71 13.14
N GLN A 53 16.68 -2.94 14.14
CA GLN A 53 17.67 -2.22 14.93
C GLN A 53 17.98 -3.05 16.16
N ASP A 54 19.27 -3.31 16.30
CA ASP A 54 20.02 -3.81 17.43
C ASP A 54 19.26 -4.42 18.63
N THR A 55 19.72 -5.62 18.99
CA THR A 55 19.31 -6.66 19.94
C THR A 55 18.76 -6.30 21.34
N PHE A 56 18.31 -5.07 21.64
CA PHE A 56 17.85 -4.69 22.98
C PHE A 56 16.53 -3.92 23.08
N LEU A 57 15.99 -3.32 22.01
CA LEU A 57 14.69 -2.62 22.06
C LEU A 57 13.72 -3.21 21.02
N ARG A 58 12.66 -3.86 21.52
CA ARG A 58 11.70 -4.65 20.74
C ARG A 58 10.67 -3.80 19.99
N GLU A 59 11.08 -2.79 19.22
CA GLU A 59 10.13 -2.06 18.37
C GLU A 59 10.64 -1.91 16.93
N MET A 60 9.93 -2.61 16.05
CA MET A 60 10.21 -2.85 14.64
C MET A 60 9.12 -2.16 13.81
N THR A 61 9.45 -1.13 13.05
CA THR A 61 8.86 -0.86 11.72
C THR A 61 9.70 0.20 11.02
N ALA A 62 10.24 0.02 9.81
CA ALA A 62 9.80 -0.58 8.57
C ALA A 62 8.93 0.31 7.70
N ASP A 63 9.55 0.87 6.67
CA ASP A 63 8.89 1.53 5.55
C ASP A 63 7.79 0.64 4.96
N TYR A 64 6.69 1.26 4.54
CA TYR A 64 5.55 0.59 3.93
C TYR A 64 5.50 0.88 2.44
N HIS A 65 4.97 -0.06 1.66
CA HIS A 65 4.91 0.03 0.22
C HIS A 65 3.58 -0.48 -0.31
N PHE A 66 2.98 0.30 -1.21
CA PHE A 66 1.71 -0.05 -1.84
C PHE A 66 1.92 -0.60 -3.25
N TYR A 67 1.15 -1.63 -3.56
CA TYR A 67 0.88 -2.08 -4.92
C TYR A 67 -0.59 -1.80 -5.21
N ARG A 68 -0.94 -1.43 -6.45
CA ARG A 68 -2.32 -1.21 -6.89
C ARG A 68 -2.69 -2.25 -7.94
N GLN A 69 -3.88 -2.84 -7.82
CA GLN A 69 -4.41 -3.73 -8.85
C GLN A 69 -4.90 -2.91 -10.06
N ASP A 70 -4.53 -3.32 -11.25
CA ASP A 70 -5.04 -2.77 -12.50
C ASP A 70 -6.37 -3.42 -12.92
N GLN A 71 -6.95 -2.94 -14.02
CA GLN A 71 -8.20 -3.48 -14.56
C GLN A 71 -8.05 -4.90 -15.15
N SER A 72 -6.83 -5.28 -15.50
CA SER A 72 -6.49 -6.60 -16.04
C SER A 72 -6.28 -7.64 -14.94
N GLY A 73 -6.27 -7.23 -13.67
CA GLY A 73 -6.03 -8.07 -12.50
C GLY A 73 -4.57 -8.20 -12.09
N ASN A 74 -3.63 -7.64 -12.86
CA ASN A 74 -2.22 -7.53 -12.51
C ASN A 74 -1.98 -6.37 -11.53
N TRP A 75 -0.76 -6.24 -11.04
CA TRP A 75 -0.41 -5.25 -10.03
C TRP A 75 0.73 -4.36 -10.50
N SER A 76 0.63 -3.08 -10.18
CA SER A 76 1.69 -2.10 -10.44
C SER A 76 2.12 -1.41 -9.15
N HIS A 77 3.36 -0.91 -9.14
CA HIS A 77 3.91 -0.14 -8.04
C HIS A 77 4.90 0.93 -8.53
N LYS A 78 5.24 1.87 -7.65
CA LYS A 78 6.25 2.92 -7.91
C LYS A 78 7.42 2.76 -6.93
N PRO A 79 8.51 2.06 -7.32
CA PRO A 79 9.67 1.90 -6.45
C PRO A 79 10.39 3.24 -6.23
N GLY A 80 10.13 3.91 -5.11
CA GLY A 80 10.76 5.18 -4.74
C GLY A 80 10.63 6.24 -5.85
N LEU A 81 11.77 6.71 -6.36
CA LEU A 81 11.83 7.76 -7.39
C LEU A 81 11.70 7.25 -8.84
N THR A 82 11.56 5.94 -9.05
CA THR A 82 11.47 5.36 -10.40
C THR A 82 10.07 5.51 -11.00
N ALA A 83 9.93 5.20 -12.30
CA ALA A 83 8.62 5.19 -12.96
C ALA A 83 7.72 4.09 -12.37
N VAL A 84 6.40 4.24 -12.56
CA VAL A 84 5.44 3.16 -12.25
C VAL A 84 5.76 1.96 -13.14
N THR A 85 5.74 0.76 -12.57
CA THR A 85 5.98 -0.50 -13.28
C THR A 85 5.06 -1.60 -12.76
N ASP A 86 4.77 -2.59 -13.61
CA ASP A 86 4.08 -3.85 -13.30
C ASP A 86 5.05 -5.01 -13.07
N LEU A 87 6.36 -4.72 -13.05
CA LEU A 87 7.42 -5.69 -12.83
C LEU A 87 7.85 -5.72 -11.36
N ASP A 88 8.14 -6.92 -10.85
CA ASP A 88 8.70 -7.12 -9.52
C ASP A 88 10.21 -6.81 -9.46
N SER A 89 10.83 -6.94 -8.29
CA SER A 89 12.26 -6.67 -8.11
C SER A 89 13.19 -7.65 -8.86
N SER A 90 12.64 -8.68 -9.50
CA SER A 90 13.34 -9.59 -10.41
C SER A 90 12.97 -9.37 -11.89
N GLY A 91 12.22 -8.31 -12.21
CA GLY A 91 11.83 -7.98 -13.57
C GLY A 91 10.69 -8.84 -14.13
N LYS A 92 9.87 -9.45 -13.27
CA LYS A 92 8.74 -10.31 -13.69
C LYS A 92 7.39 -9.64 -13.46
N PRO A 93 6.40 -9.82 -14.36
CA PRO A 93 5.05 -9.30 -14.15
C PRO A 93 4.43 -9.76 -12.83
N ILE A 94 3.76 -8.85 -12.13
CA ILE A 94 3.16 -9.11 -10.82
C ILE A 94 1.70 -9.53 -10.97
N SER A 95 1.42 -10.83 -10.84
CA SER A 95 0.04 -11.38 -10.77
C SER A 95 -0.46 -11.61 -9.34
N ASP A 96 0.46 -11.72 -8.37
CA ASP A 96 0.15 -11.92 -6.96
C ASP A 96 1.21 -11.24 -6.09
N VAL A 97 0.84 -10.11 -5.48
CA VAL A 97 1.75 -9.33 -4.63
C VAL A 97 2.27 -10.15 -3.46
N ASN A 98 1.47 -11.07 -2.90
CA ASN A 98 1.91 -11.91 -1.77
C ASN A 98 3.03 -12.89 -2.17
N LYS A 99 3.19 -13.17 -3.46
CA LYS A 99 4.15 -14.18 -3.97
C LYS A 99 5.29 -13.61 -4.82
N CYS A 100 5.21 -12.37 -5.28
CA CYS A 100 6.25 -11.77 -6.12
C CYS A 100 7.51 -11.38 -5.33
N ASN A 101 8.60 -11.10 -6.05
CA ASN A 101 9.80 -10.55 -5.42
C ASN A 101 9.61 -9.06 -5.10
N ARG A 102 9.36 -8.74 -3.83
CA ARG A 102 9.13 -7.37 -3.33
C ARG A 102 10.41 -6.65 -2.89
N GLY A 103 11.59 -7.24 -3.10
CA GLY A 103 12.85 -6.70 -2.61
C GLY A 103 12.89 -6.62 -1.08
N SER A 104 13.16 -5.44 -0.53
CA SER A 104 13.23 -5.21 0.92
C SER A 104 11.87 -5.27 1.63
N TYR A 105 10.75 -5.18 0.92
CA TYR A 105 9.39 -5.22 1.49
C TYR A 105 8.93 -6.67 1.70
N VAL A 106 9.63 -7.37 2.59
CA VAL A 106 9.52 -8.83 2.76
C VAL A 106 8.21 -9.27 3.44
N VAL A 107 7.57 -8.40 4.23
CA VAL A 107 6.31 -8.72 4.90
C VAL A 107 5.13 -8.31 4.02
N PHE A 108 4.36 -9.29 3.55
CA PHE A 108 3.03 -9.01 3.01
C PHE A 108 2.05 -8.83 4.17
N TYR A 109 1.33 -7.72 4.20
CA TYR A 109 0.40 -7.43 5.29
C TYR A 109 -1.04 -7.84 4.92
N ASP A 110 -1.70 -7.08 4.05
CA ASP A 110 -3.03 -7.43 3.53
C ASP A 110 -3.43 -6.58 2.31
N TYR A 111 -4.60 -6.86 1.76
CA TYR A 111 -5.28 -6.07 0.75
C TYR A 111 -6.28 -5.08 1.37
N TYR A 112 -6.42 -3.93 0.72
CA TYR A 112 -7.35 -2.88 1.11
C TYR A 112 -8.07 -2.30 -0.10
N ALA A 113 -9.34 -1.93 0.06
CA ALA A 113 -10.03 -1.00 -0.81
C ALA A 113 -9.80 0.41 -0.30
N ILE A 114 -9.33 1.30 -1.18
CA ILE A 114 -9.12 2.71 -0.84
C ILE A 114 -9.86 3.64 -1.79
N THR A 115 -10.43 4.73 -1.26
CA THR A 115 -10.88 5.84 -2.10
C THR A 115 -9.67 6.49 -2.75
N PRO A 116 -9.66 6.66 -4.07
CA PRO A 116 -8.59 7.37 -4.77
C PRO A 116 -8.55 8.82 -4.28
N TRP A 117 -7.42 9.25 -3.74
CA TRP A 117 -7.23 10.66 -3.41
C TRP A 117 -7.08 11.53 -4.68
N GLY A 118 -6.74 10.91 -5.82
CA GLY A 118 -6.49 11.56 -7.11
C GLY A 118 -7.63 11.40 -8.12
N GLY A 119 -8.73 12.12 -7.91
CA GLY A 119 -9.69 12.49 -8.96
C GLY A 119 -9.38 13.82 -9.65
N HIS A 120 -8.18 14.38 -9.44
CA HIS A 120 -7.74 15.67 -10.00
C HIS A 120 -6.53 15.57 -10.94
N TYR A 121 -6.19 14.37 -11.41
CA TYR A 121 -5.26 14.21 -12.53
C TYR A 121 -6.06 13.86 -13.78
N GLU A 122 -6.92 14.78 -14.23
CA GLU A 122 -7.23 14.82 -15.66
C GLU A 122 -5.97 15.36 -16.37
N THR A 123 -5.44 14.55 -17.28
CA THR A 123 -4.36 14.87 -18.24
C THR A 123 -3.02 15.33 -17.65
N LEU A 124 -2.07 14.39 -17.59
CA LEU A 124 -0.67 14.64 -17.97
C LEU A 124 -0.30 13.66 -19.07
#